data_AF-A0A7S3AP11-F1
#
_entry.id   AF-A0A7S3AP11-F1
#
_cell.length_a   1.000
_cell.length_b   1.000
_cell.length_c   1.000
_cell.angle_alpha   90.00
_cell.angle_beta   90.00
_cell.angle_gamma   90.00
#
_symmetry.space_group_name_H-M   'P 1'
#
loop_
_entity.id
_entity.type
_entity.pdbx_description
1 polymer ?
#
loop_
_entity_poly.entity_id
_entity_poly.type
_entity_poly.pdbx_seq_one_letter_code
_entity_poly.pdbx_strand_id
1 'polypeptide(L)'
;GSLGAFDTGDECLAAVKKSTSKANYAVWNTGGGGGNKGCFICAITSRGEPSTWPLNDAPGAVSFIGPPLPPTAKLFPLPYEVHASGARGLLLVSKSSKPMRVQLQGAGLTDTAATVLDGTLDGVTLDPEPGFVAPLVRRVGSDGSLALGPYAIALVDAGQAAPMSADSSKA
;
A
#
# COMPACT_ATOMS: atom_id res chain seq x y z
N GLY A 1 -8.86 -6.36 -15.71
CA GLY A 1 -9.67 -7.57 -15.48
C GLY A 1 -10.81 -7.63 -16.48
N SER A 2 -11.38 -8.81 -16.73
CA SER A 2 -12.57 -8.96 -17.59
C SER A 2 -13.82 -9.08 -16.71
N LEU A 3 -14.91 -8.41 -17.10
CA LEU A 3 -16.24 -8.60 -16.53
C LEU A 3 -17.11 -9.54 -17.37
N GLY A 4 -16.57 -10.05 -18.49
CA GLY A 4 -17.29 -10.91 -19.42
C GLY A 4 -17.82 -10.18 -20.64
N ALA A 5 -18.75 -10.82 -21.33
CA ALA A 5 -19.39 -10.31 -22.54
C ALA A 5 -20.70 -9.60 -22.20
N PHE A 6 -20.95 -8.48 -22.88
CA PHE A 6 -22.16 -7.68 -22.73
C PHE A 6 -22.64 -7.22 -24.11
N ASP A 7 -23.95 -7.17 -24.31
CA ASP A 7 -24.54 -6.88 -25.60
C ASP A 7 -24.53 -5.39 -25.93
N THR A 8 -24.51 -4.55 -24.90
CA THR A 8 -24.47 -3.09 -25.01
C THR A 8 -23.41 -2.46 -24.10
N GLY A 9 -22.98 -1.24 -24.46
CA GLY A 9 -22.09 -0.44 -23.62
C GLY A 9 -22.72 -0.07 -22.28
N ASP A 10 -24.04 0.12 -22.25
CA ASP A 10 -24.79 0.44 -21.03
C ASP A 10 -24.80 -0.72 -20.03
N GLU A 11 -24.91 -1.97 -20.51
CA GLU A 11 -24.79 -3.16 -19.67
C GLU A 11 -23.39 -3.28 -19.07
N CYS A 12 -22.34 -3.04 -19.87
CA CYS A 12 -20.97 -2.98 -19.36
C CYS A 12 -20.83 -1.87 -18.31
N LEU A 13 -21.34 -0.66 -18.57
CA LEU A 13 -21.30 0.46 -17.62
C LEU A 13 -22.03 0.11 -16.31
N ALA A 14 -23.20 -0.52 -16.38
CA ALA A 14 -23.96 -0.97 -15.21
C ALA A 14 -23.19 -2.03 -14.42
N ALA A 15 -22.55 -2.99 -15.09
CA ALA A 15 -21.72 -4.01 -14.45
C ALA A 15 -20.49 -3.40 -13.77
N VAL A 16 -19.89 -2.38 -14.36
CA VAL A 16 -18.72 -1.72 -13.75
C VAL A 16 -19.12 -0.85 -12.59
N LYS A 17 -20.26 -0.15 -12.65
CA LYS A 17 -20.82 0.59 -11.52
C LYS A 17 -21.02 -0.30 -10.27
N LYS A 18 -21.31 -1.59 -10.47
CA LYS A 18 -21.36 -2.60 -9.39
C LYS A 18 -19.97 -3.07 -8.90
N SER A 19 -18.92 -2.82 -9.67
CA SER A 19 -17.53 -3.26 -9.42
C SER A 19 -16.56 -2.11 -9.08
N THR A 20 -17.08 -0.91 -8.78
CA THR A 20 -16.35 0.37 -8.68
C THR A 20 -15.26 0.42 -7.61
N SER A 21 -15.30 -0.47 -6.62
CA SER A 21 -14.23 -0.56 -5.61
C SER A 21 -12.90 -1.09 -6.16
N LYS A 22 -12.87 -1.56 -7.41
CA LYS A 22 -11.70 -2.21 -8.02
C LYS A 22 -11.26 -1.62 -9.36
N ALA A 23 -11.96 -0.61 -9.90
CA ALA A 23 -11.64 -0.01 -11.18
C ALA A 23 -12.18 1.41 -11.33
N ASN A 24 -11.43 2.25 -12.05
CA ASN A 24 -11.80 3.63 -12.41
C ASN A 24 -11.76 3.87 -13.93
N TYR A 25 -11.57 2.82 -14.71
CA TYR A 25 -11.62 2.83 -16.16
C TYR A 25 -12.23 1.54 -16.67
N ALA A 26 -12.97 1.59 -17.77
CA ALA A 26 -13.21 0.39 -18.55
C ALA A 26 -13.38 0.69 -20.03
N VAL A 27 -13.25 -0.38 -20.82
CA VAL A 27 -13.48 -0.40 -22.25
C VAL A 27 -14.47 -1.51 -22.56
N TRP A 28 -15.57 -1.15 -23.22
CA TRP A 28 -16.45 -2.13 -23.85
C TRP A 28 -16.14 -2.21 -25.33
N ASN A 29 -15.77 -3.39 -25.84
CA ASN A 29 -15.54 -3.63 -27.27
C ASN A 29 -16.81 -4.20 -27.92
N THR A 30 -17.28 -3.62 -29.04
CA THR A 30 -18.45 -4.10 -29.81
C THR A 30 -18.15 -5.30 -30.70
N GLY A 31 -16.89 -5.75 -30.80
CA GLY A 31 -16.53 -6.95 -31.55
C GLY A 31 -16.44 -6.77 -33.06
N GLY A 32 -16.02 -5.59 -33.54
CA GLY A 32 -15.82 -5.35 -34.98
C GLY A 32 -14.98 -6.46 -35.65
N GLY A 33 -15.51 -7.05 -36.73
CA GLY A 33 -14.83 -8.12 -37.49
C GLY A 33 -15.03 -9.55 -36.99
N GLY A 34 -16.04 -9.83 -36.15
CA GLY A 34 -16.33 -11.18 -35.64
C GLY A 34 -15.68 -11.51 -34.29
N GLY A 35 -15.22 -10.50 -33.56
CA GLY A 35 -14.68 -10.64 -32.21
C GLY A 35 -15.77 -10.70 -31.14
N ASN A 36 -15.44 -11.28 -29.98
CA ASN A 36 -16.36 -11.32 -28.84
C ASN A 36 -16.56 -9.93 -28.24
N LYS A 37 -17.83 -9.52 -28.02
CA LYS A 37 -18.15 -8.32 -27.26
C LYS A 37 -17.61 -8.48 -25.83
N GLY A 38 -16.75 -7.58 -25.38
CA GLY A 38 -16.04 -7.76 -24.11
C GLY A 38 -15.98 -6.48 -23.29
N CYS A 39 -16.25 -6.58 -21.99
CA CYS A 39 -16.14 -5.49 -21.04
C CYS A 39 -14.90 -5.69 -20.15
N PHE A 40 -13.95 -4.77 -20.25
CA PHE A 40 -12.65 -4.85 -19.59
C PHE A 40 -12.46 -3.67 -18.66
N ILE A 41 -12.20 -3.94 -17.38
CA ILE A 41 -11.97 -2.94 -16.34
C ILE A 41 -10.49 -2.80 -15.99
N CYS A 42 -10.07 -1.58 -15.66
CA CYS A 42 -8.72 -1.28 -15.19
C CYS A 42 -8.75 -0.41 -13.93
N ALA A 43 -7.81 -0.69 -13.04
CA ALA A 43 -7.45 0.18 -11.91
C ALA A 43 -6.24 1.03 -12.32
N ILE A 44 -6.48 2.21 -12.85
CA ILE A 44 -5.43 3.11 -13.30
C ILE A 44 -5.18 4.14 -12.20
N THR A 45 -4.07 4.01 -11.48
CA THR A 45 -3.68 4.95 -10.41
C THR A 45 -2.57 5.92 -10.82
N SER A 46 -2.01 5.77 -12.03
CA SER A 46 -0.81 6.50 -12.47
C SER A 46 -1.08 7.73 -13.35
N ARG A 47 -2.32 7.94 -13.80
CA ARG A 47 -2.69 9.02 -14.74
C ARG A 47 -3.27 10.27 -14.08
N GLY A 48 -3.15 10.41 -12.76
CA GLY A 48 -3.78 11.50 -12.03
C GLY A 48 -5.29 11.32 -11.89
N GLU A 49 -5.99 12.44 -11.67
CA GLU A 49 -7.43 12.46 -11.42
C GLU A 49 -8.21 11.90 -12.63
N PRO A 50 -9.05 10.87 -12.45
CA PRO A 50 -9.75 10.24 -13.58
C PRO A 50 -10.60 11.20 -14.41
N SER A 51 -11.19 12.24 -13.79
CA SER A 51 -12.02 13.23 -14.48
C SER A 51 -11.26 14.09 -15.51
N THR A 52 -9.92 14.07 -15.51
CA THR A 52 -9.11 14.81 -16.49
C THR A 52 -8.66 13.96 -17.67
N TRP A 53 -9.06 12.68 -17.74
CA TRP A 53 -8.60 11.79 -18.80
C TRP A 53 -9.33 12.07 -20.11
N PRO A 54 -8.62 12.15 -21.24
CA PRO A 54 -9.26 12.27 -22.54
C PRO A 54 -10.04 10.97 -22.83
N LEU A 55 -11.35 11.09 -22.95
CA LEU A 55 -12.19 10.03 -23.48
C LEU A 55 -12.16 10.13 -25.00
N ASN A 56 -11.88 9.01 -25.68
CA ASN A 56 -11.97 8.93 -27.13
C ASN A 56 -13.13 8.00 -27.50
N ASP A 57 -13.99 8.50 -28.39
CA ASP A 57 -15.06 7.72 -29.00
C ASP A 57 -14.47 6.95 -30.18
N ALA A 58 -13.78 5.84 -29.88
CA ALA A 58 -13.39 4.89 -30.90
C ALA A 58 -14.65 4.10 -31.33
N PRO A 59 -14.95 3.97 -32.64
CA PRO A 59 -16.06 3.15 -33.11
C PRO A 59 -15.96 1.74 -32.54
N GLY A 60 -16.97 1.36 -31.77
CA GLY A 60 -17.00 0.07 -31.10
C GLY A 60 -16.33 0.02 -29.73
N ALA A 61 -15.96 1.16 -29.15
CA ALA A 61 -15.46 1.28 -27.79
C ALA A 61 -16.33 2.24 -26.98
N VAL A 62 -16.76 1.84 -25.78
CA VAL A 62 -17.28 2.78 -24.77
C VAL A 62 -16.27 2.86 -23.63
N SER A 63 -15.77 4.06 -23.38
CA SER A 63 -14.89 4.36 -22.25
C SER A 63 -15.67 5.15 -21.19
N PHE A 64 -15.45 4.84 -19.92
CA PHE A 64 -15.96 5.69 -18.84
C PHE A 64 -14.92 5.84 -17.73
N ILE A 65 -15.13 6.90 -16.96
CA ILE A 65 -14.35 7.25 -15.79
C ILE A 65 -15.15 6.85 -14.54
N GLY A 66 -14.55 6.02 -13.70
CA GLY A 66 -15.04 5.76 -12.36
C GLY A 66 -14.48 6.77 -11.35
N PRO A 67 -15.01 6.79 -10.11
CA PRO A 67 -14.44 7.63 -9.05
C PRO A 67 -12.96 7.30 -8.82
N PRO A 68 -12.16 8.24 -8.28
CA PRO A 68 -10.80 7.96 -7.84
C PRO A 68 -10.78 6.71 -6.95
N LEU A 69 -9.88 5.78 -7.26
CA LEU A 69 -9.66 4.65 -6.37
C LEU A 69 -9.00 5.17 -5.09
N PRO A 70 -9.36 4.62 -3.91
CA PRO A 70 -8.63 4.94 -2.71
C PRO A 70 -7.14 4.66 -2.94
N PRO A 71 -6.24 5.51 -2.43
CA PRO A 71 -4.82 5.29 -2.59
C PRO A 71 -4.46 3.91 -2.00
N THR A 72 -3.83 3.06 -2.82
CA THR A 72 -3.34 1.77 -2.34
C THR A 72 -2.36 2.01 -1.21
N ALA A 73 -2.64 1.50 -0.01
CA ALA A 73 -1.73 1.60 1.11
C ALA A 73 -0.37 1.01 0.72
N LYS A 74 0.68 1.81 0.89
CA LYS A 74 2.06 1.41 0.58
C LYS A 74 2.86 1.00 1.81
N LEU A 75 2.30 1.20 2.99
CA LEU A 75 2.92 0.86 4.27
C LEU A 75 1.90 0.09 5.10
N PHE A 76 2.33 -1.07 5.61
CA PHE A 76 1.50 -1.97 6.40
C PHE A 76 2.13 -2.10 7.79
N PRO A 77 1.53 -1.47 8.82
CA PRO A 77 1.93 -1.66 10.20
C PRO A 77 1.24 -2.89 10.80
N LEU A 78 2.03 -3.79 11.37
CA LEU A 78 1.62 -5.06 11.93
C LEU A 78 2.16 -5.16 13.37
N PRO A 79 1.34 -4.90 14.40
CA PRO A 79 1.77 -5.08 15.79
C PRO A 79 2.17 -6.53 16.04
N TYR A 80 3.23 -6.75 16.82
CA TYR A 80 3.63 -8.10 17.26
C TYR A 80 3.91 -8.13 18.76
N GLU A 81 3.94 -9.35 19.29
CA GLU A 81 4.39 -9.67 20.63
C GLU A 81 5.35 -10.87 20.55
N VAL A 82 6.48 -10.77 21.24
CA VAL A 82 7.48 -11.84 21.33
C VAL A 82 7.03 -12.81 22.41
N HIS A 83 6.63 -14.00 22.01
CA HIS A 83 6.03 -15.00 22.92
C HIS A 83 6.88 -15.33 24.16
N ALA A 84 8.22 -15.34 24.03
CA ALA A 84 9.10 -15.69 25.15
C ALA A 84 9.23 -14.59 26.21
N SER A 85 9.11 -13.32 25.82
CA SER A 85 9.39 -12.17 26.70
C SER A 85 8.18 -11.28 26.96
N GLY A 86 7.09 -11.45 26.20
CA GLY A 86 5.96 -10.52 26.16
C GLY A 86 6.32 -9.14 25.59
N ALA A 87 7.52 -8.97 25.03
CA ALA A 87 7.95 -7.71 24.44
C ALA A 87 7.08 -7.39 23.21
N ARG A 88 6.63 -6.15 23.10
CA ARG A 88 5.75 -5.71 22.01
C ARG A 88 6.55 -4.90 21.01
N GLY A 89 6.09 -4.87 19.77
CA GLY A 89 6.72 -4.08 18.73
C GLY A 89 5.83 -3.88 17.51
N LEU A 90 6.42 -3.32 16.47
CA LEU A 90 5.76 -3.04 15.21
C LEU A 90 6.58 -3.59 14.05
N LEU A 91 5.98 -4.48 13.25
CA LEU A 91 6.50 -4.89 11.96
C LEU A 91 5.94 -3.93 10.90
N LEU A 92 6.82 -3.29 10.17
CA LEU A 92 6.49 -2.41 9.05
C LEU A 92 6.87 -3.11 7.75
N VAL A 93 5.93 -3.16 6.81
CA VAL A 93 6.19 -3.64 5.45
C VAL A 93 5.84 -2.54 4.46
N SER A 94 6.86 -2.04 3.75
CA SER A 94 6.71 -1.07 2.67
C SER A 94 6.58 -1.80 1.34
N LYS A 95 5.56 -1.45 0.55
CA LYS A 95 5.41 -1.87 -0.86
C LYS A 95 5.75 -0.75 -1.84
N SER A 96 6.44 0.29 -1.37
CA SER A 96 6.85 1.42 -2.20
C SER A 96 8.21 1.17 -2.84
N SER A 97 8.32 1.39 -4.15
CA SER A 97 9.61 1.40 -4.86
C SER A 97 10.46 2.65 -4.58
N LYS A 98 9.91 3.64 -3.88
CA LYS A 98 10.62 4.87 -3.49
C LYS A 98 10.92 4.84 -1.99
N PRO A 99 12.09 5.35 -1.55
CA PRO A 99 12.37 5.59 -0.14
C PRO A 99 11.28 6.44 0.51
N MET A 100 11.05 6.23 1.80
CA MET A 100 10.07 7.00 2.57
C MET A 100 10.55 7.26 4.00
N ARG A 101 9.98 8.30 4.61
CA ARG A 101 10.09 8.55 6.04
C ARG A 101 8.75 8.22 6.68
N VAL A 102 8.76 7.34 7.68
CA VAL A 102 7.57 6.98 8.44
C VAL A 102 7.59 7.68 9.79
N GLN A 103 6.41 8.05 10.26
CA GLN A 103 6.21 8.71 11.54
C GLN A 103 5.55 7.72 12.49
N LEU A 104 6.27 7.30 13.52
CA LEU A 104 5.78 6.38 14.54
C LEU A 104 5.20 7.19 15.70
N GLN A 105 4.08 6.71 16.24
CA GLN A 105 3.40 7.30 17.38
C GLN A 105 3.04 6.19 18.36
N GLY A 106 3.33 6.40 19.64
CA GLY A 106 3.08 5.44 20.71
C GLY A 106 4.19 5.44 21.75
N ALA A 107 3.85 5.08 22.98
CA ALA A 107 4.83 4.95 24.06
C ALA A 107 5.87 3.88 23.73
N GLY A 108 7.15 4.20 23.97
CA GLY A 108 8.27 3.28 23.75
C GLY A 108 8.73 3.14 22.30
N LEU A 109 8.11 3.84 21.33
CA LEU A 109 8.52 3.77 19.92
C LEU A 109 9.56 4.81 19.51
N THR A 110 9.75 5.88 20.29
CA THR A 110 10.79 6.90 20.06
C THR A 110 12.12 6.46 20.67
N ASP A 111 13.25 6.89 20.10
CA ASP A 111 14.61 6.57 20.57
C ASP A 111 14.93 5.07 20.71
N THR A 112 14.09 4.21 20.12
CA THR A 112 14.26 2.76 20.11
C THR A 112 15.04 2.27 18.90
N ALA A 113 15.55 1.05 18.98
CA ALA A 113 16.19 0.37 17.86
C ALA A 113 15.13 -0.21 16.90
N ALA A 114 15.46 -0.18 15.62
CA ALA A 114 14.71 -0.84 14.57
C ALA A 114 15.68 -1.68 13.73
N THR A 115 15.32 -2.94 13.50
CA THR A 115 16.03 -3.80 12.53
C THR A 115 15.37 -3.61 11.17
N VAL A 116 16.12 -3.11 10.18
CA VAL A 116 15.61 -2.70 8.87
C VAL A 116 16.27 -3.52 7.77
N LEU A 117 15.46 -4.12 6.91
CA LEU A 117 15.86 -4.79 5.68
C LEU A 117 15.32 -3.97 4.51
N ASP A 118 16.15 -3.13 3.91
CA ASP A 118 15.75 -2.22 2.82
C ASP A 118 16.74 -2.17 1.65
N GLY A 119 17.72 -3.08 1.65
CA GLY A 119 18.72 -3.19 0.58
C GLY A 119 19.70 -2.00 0.51
N THR A 120 19.71 -1.14 1.53
CA THR A 120 20.63 -0.01 1.61
C THR A 120 21.80 -0.31 2.56
N LEU A 121 22.93 0.36 2.35
CA LEU A 121 24.08 0.42 3.24
C LEU A 121 24.58 1.86 3.30
N ASP A 122 24.75 2.41 4.49
CA ASP A 122 25.18 3.81 4.70
C ASP A 122 24.37 4.86 3.91
N GLY A 123 23.07 4.60 3.76
CA GLY A 123 22.13 5.47 3.04
C GLY A 123 22.16 5.33 1.52
N VAL A 124 23.02 4.46 0.97
CA VAL A 124 23.08 4.14 -0.47
C VAL A 124 22.30 2.84 -0.72
N THR A 125 21.38 2.85 -1.68
CA THR A 125 20.70 1.62 -2.13
C THR A 125 21.67 0.77 -2.94
N LEU A 126 22.03 -0.39 -2.41
CA LEU A 126 22.85 -1.38 -3.11
C LEU A 126 21.97 -2.31 -3.96
N ASP A 127 20.82 -2.70 -3.42
CA ASP A 127 19.82 -3.54 -4.08
C ASP A 127 18.42 -3.02 -3.71
N PRO A 128 17.51 -2.77 -4.65
CA PRO A 128 16.14 -2.40 -4.32
C PRO A 128 15.32 -3.57 -3.72
N GLU A 129 15.74 -4.83 -3.87
CA GLU A 129 15.02 -5.99 -3.32
C GLU A 129 15.51 -6.35 -1.89
N PRO A 130 14.64 -6.20 -0.87
CA PRO A 130 14.98 -6.48 0.52
C PRO A 130 15.08 -7.99 0.74
N GLY A 131 16.29 -8.53 0.64
CA GLY A 131 16.55 -9.95 0.85
C GLY A 131 17.98 -10.38 0.51
N PHE A 132 18.67 -9.58 -0.31
CA PHE A 132 20.05 -9.86 -0.72
C PHE A 132 21.11 -9.08 0.08
N VAL A 133 20.67 -8.13 0.90
CA VAL A 133 21.52 -7.33 1.80
C VAL A 133 21.19 -7.68 3.25
N ALA A 134 22.20 -7.68 4.12
CA ALA A 134 22.02 -7.94 5.54
C ALA A 134 21.11 -6.89 6.21
N PRO A 135 20.33 -7.26 7.23
CA PRO A 135 19.58 -6.30 8.01
C PRO A 135 20.50 -5.27 8.68
N LEU A 136 20.06 -4.01 8.71
CA LEU A 136 20.72 -2.91 9.39
C LEU A 136 19.99 -2.54 10.67
N VAL A 137 20.74 -2.20 11.72
CA VAL A 137 20.16 -1.56 12.91
C VAL A 137 20.07 -0.06 12.67
N ARG A 138 18.87 0.50 12.77
CA ARG A 138 18.60 1.93 12.75
C ARG A 138 17.98 2.35 14.07
N ARG A 139 17.98 3.66 14.33
CA ARG A 139 17.28 4.23 15.48
C ARG A 139 16.07 4.99 14.99
N VAL A 140 14.93 4.82 15.68
CA VAL A 140 13.80 5.74 15.53
C VAL A 140 14.21 7.05 16.19
N GLY A 141 14.01 8.17 15.49
CA GLY A 141 14.29 9.49 16.04
C GLY A 141 13.49 9.77 17.30
N SER A 142 13.95 10.73 18.10
CA SER A 142 13.20 11.25 19.25
C SER A 142 11.88 11.90 18.82
N ASP A 143 11.81 12.36 17.57
CA ASP A 143 10.59 12.83 16.92
C ASP A 143 9.68 11.69 16.45
N GLY A 144 10.08 10.42 16.58
CA GLY A 144 9.37 9.24 16.09
C GLY A 144 9.63 8.92 14.61
N SER A 145 10.53 9.63 13.93
CA SER A 145 10.80 9.40 12.51
C SER A 145 11.72 8.22 12.27
N LEU A 146 11.40 7.41 11.25
CA LEU A 146 12.25 6.31 10.77
C LEU A 146 12.35 6.38 9.24
N ALA A 147 13.58 6.37 8.73
CA ALA A 147 13.84 6.34 7.29
C ALA A 147 13.86 4.88 6.78
N LEU A 148 13.12 4.63 5.71
CA LEU A 148 13.00 3.33 5.05
C LEU A 148 13.40 3.46 3.58
N GLY A 149 14.24 2.53 3.10
CA GLY A 149 14.53 2.39 1.67
C GLY A 149 13.36 1.83 0.85
N PRO A 150 13.58 1.58 -0.45
CA PRO A 150 12.62 0.90 -1.32
C PRO A 150 12.22 -0.47 -0.74
N TYR A 151 10.93 -0.77 -0.80
CA TYR A 151 10.33 -2.04 -0.37
C TYR A 151 10.67 -2.51 1.06
N ALA A 152 11.18 -1.61 1.91
CA ALA A 152 11.72 -1.94 3.21
C ALA A 152 10.79 -2.78 4.11
N ILE A 153 11.39 -3.69 4.86
CA ILE A 153 10.81 -4.37 6.02
C ILE A 153 11.52 -3.85 7.26
N ALA A 154 10.79 -3.46 8.31
CA ALA A 154 11.40 -3.03 9.56
C ALA A 154 10.70 -3.65 10.78
N LEU A 155 11.48 -4.17 11.72
CA LEU A 155 11.01 -4.57 13.04
C LEU A 155 11.42 -3.47 14.02
N VAL A 156 10.43 -2.82 14.63
CA VAL A 156 10.63 -1.77 15.63
C VAL A 156 10.24 -2.33 16.98
N ASP A 157 11.20 -2.48 17.88
CA ASP A 157 10.93 -2.91 19.24
C ASP A 157 10.35 -1.74 20.02
N ALA A 158 9.17 -1.89 20.62
CA ALA A 158 8.72 -0.91 21.59
C ALA A 158 9.56 -1.11 22.84
N GLY A 159 10.32 -0.08 23.22
CA GLY A 159 10.96 -0.05 24.54
C GLY A 159 9.89 -0.35 25.58
N GLN A 160 10.21 -1.20 26.58
CA GLN A 160 9.26 -1.54 27.63
C GLN A 160 8.66 -0.23 28.15
N ALA A 161 7.34 -0.06 27.94
CA ALA A 161 6.63 0.98 28.64
C ALA A 161 6.95 0.74 30.11
N ALA A 162 7.48 1.78 30.79
CA ALA A 162 7.74 1.70 32.23
C ALA A 162 6.53 1.01 32.86
N PRO A 163 6.74 -0.05 33.67
CA PRO A 163 5.63 -0.83 34.21
C PRO A 163 4.64 0.18 34.79
N MET A 164 3.37 0.12 34.34
CA MET A 164 2.33 0.96 34.93
C MET A 164 2.42 0.70 36.42
N SER A 165 2.95 1.68 37.19
CA SER A 165 3.11 1.55 38.62
C SER A 165 1.77 1.10 39.15
N ALA A 166 1.72 -0.13 39.66
CA ALA A 166 0.50 -0.66 40.24
C ALA A 166 0.09 0.31 41.33
N ASP A 167 -1.01 1.01 41.11
CA ASP A 167 -1.56 1.98 42.03
C ASP A 167 -1.81 1.25 43.35
N SER A 168 -0.91 1.48 44.30
CA SER A 168 -0.87 0.77 45.59
C SER A 168 -1.88 1.35 46.58
N SER A 169 -2.85 2.13 46.09
CA SER A 169 -3.84 2.84 46.88
C SER A 169 -5.03 1.95 47.27
N LYS A 170 -4.78 0.90 48.05
CA LYS A 170 -5.78 0.30 48.95
C LYS A 170 -5.09 -0.16 50.24
N ALA A 171 -5.05 0.75 51.21
CA ALA A 171 -4.93 0.43 52.63
C ALA A 171 -6.28 0.66 53.29
#